data_AF-A0A2N0B9J2-F1
#
_entry.id   AF-A0A2N0B9J2-F1
#
_cell.length_a   1.000
_cell.length_b   1.000
_cell.length_c   1.000
_cell.angle_alpha   90.00
_cell.angle_beta   90.00
_cell.angle_gamma   90.00
#
_symmetry.space_group_name_H-M   'P 1'
#
loop_
_entity.id
_entity.type
_entity.pdbx_description
1 polymer ?
#
loop_
_entity_poly.entity_id
_entity_poly.type
_entity_poly.pdbx_seq_one_letter_code
_entity_poly.pdbx_strand_id
1 'polypeptide(L)'
;MAPSKEYYLRISLEVTMKQNKTKGNALKAISLLTLTFFLLIDCGSKKNDETVNNLLLALGMSGGFGSTAEFRLTNTTGLNNARIAHARSKQGYRMLPHAATQLTDLGGDDSENYGDGAGDGFTDNFLTPAAVSMEVCQLVAYKSVANGGPARGAETLENANFSLMKLTSPSMEVSQVCSAFASIPLEGGDTTKNNYQLPIMALPEDGMEQYDRIGIVMRSFSYYFDPADLTENAYRYVDLMLNVPQLPFTGPNMVSKRGDVAVKLFGIDSNPIYATTPAMFFPGLYLSPEEMSLFSFSELLIDIATGGFLYNSGNMYSGANSGFNAINPFEIPGTAFTSETQKLKFKGPATLSTQDEKVPYVLVVDFTPGTPETPGENGESETKTKLAFDVSVDNVLFWDSNDGNGVYSPQTNVADRSNATSGVDNLTNSARKNVIFHLPTVLGSSQ
;
A
#
# COMPACT_ATOMS: atom_id res chain seq x y z
N MET A 1 46.80 4.32 36.34
CA MET A 1 46.02 3.67 37.40
C MET A 1 45.23 4.74 38.13
N ALA A 2 43.97 4.91 37.73
CA ALA A 2 42.84 5.59 38.39
C ALA A 2 41.78 5.85 37.29
N PRO A 3 40.62 5.17 37.28
CA PRO A 3 39.57 5.40 36.29
C PRO A 3 38.66 6.54 36.75
N SER A 4 38.30 7.44 35.83
CA SER A 4 37.26 8.45 36.04
C SER A 4 35.89 7.83 35.80
N LYS A 5 35.05 7.96 36.83
CA LYS A 5 33.67 7.49 37.01
C LYS A 5 32.77 7.62 35.77
N GLU A 6 32.24 6.49 35.31
CA GLU A 6 31.00 6.43 34.53
C GLU A 6 29.81 6.69 35.45
N TYR A 7 28.97 7.65 35.09
CA TYR A 7 27.64 7.80 35.66
C TYR A 7 26.69 6.85 34.93
N TYR A 8 26.41 5.69 35.52
CA TYR A 8 25.28 4.86 35.10
C TYR A 8 23.99 5.47 35.64
N LEU A 9 23.15 6.00 34.74
CA LEU A 9 21.73 6.19 35.06
C LEU A 9 21.07 4.82 34.90
N ARG A 10 20.89 4.11 36.02
CA ARG A 10 20.17 2.84 36.09
C ARG A 10 18.69 3.15 36.28
N ILE A 11 17.90 3.15 35.21
CA ILE A 11 16.43 3.15 35.33
C ILE A 11 15.99 1.68 35.37
N SER A 12 15.77 1.17 36.58
CA SER A 12 15.05 -0.09 36.79
C SER A 12 13.55 0.19 36.75
N LEU A 13 12.86 -0.34 35.74
CA LEU A 13 11.40 -0.46 35.76
C LEU A 13 11.05 -1.85 36.30
N GLU A 14 10.86 -1.95 37.61
CA GLU A 14 10.15 -3.08 38.21
C GLU A 14 8.66 -2.98 37.85
N VAL A 15 8.25 -3.71 36.81
CA VAL A 15 6.83 -3.98 36.60
C VAL A 15 6.44 -5.07 37.61
N THR A 16 5.97 -4.66 38.79
CA THR A 16 5.29 -5.58 39.71
C THR A 16 3.95 -5.96 39.09
N MET A 17 3.90 -7.10 38.38
CA MET A 17 2.63 -7.71 38.03
C MET A 17 1.96 -8.20 39.32
N LYS A 18 1.05 -7.40 39.88
CA LYS A 18 0.02 -7.92 40.77
C LYS A 18 -0.89 -8.82 39.92
N GLN A 19 -0.58 -10.12 39.91
CA GLN A 19 -1.50 -11.14 39.43
C GLN A 19 -2.76 -11.11 40.29
N ASN A 20 -3.77 -10.35 39.85
CA ASN A 20 -5.13 -10.68 40.23
C ASN A 20 -5.52 -11.93 39.43
N LYS A 21 -5.57 -13.06 40.14
CA LYS A 21 -6.19 -14.29 39.66
C LYS A 21 -7.67 -14.04 39.44
N THR A 22 -8.03 -13.63 38.24
CA THR A 22 -9.37 -13.82 37.69
C THR A 22 -9.21 -14.52 36.35
N LYS A 23 -9.66 -15.78 36.29
CA LYS A 23 -9.74 -16.57 35.06
C LYS A 23 -10.68 -15.86 34.09
N GLY A 24 -10.17 -15.48 32.93
CA GLY A 24 -10.94 -14.95 31.81
C GLY A 24 -10.16 -13.86 31.08
N ASN A 25 -9.94 -14.06 29.77
CA ASN A 25 -9.34 -13.14 28.79
C ASN A 25 -7.80 -13.10 28.72
N ALA A 26 -7.22 -14.19 28.21
CA ALA A 26 -5.84 -14.22 27.69
C ALA A 26 -5.75 -13.76 26.21
N LEU A 27 -6.78 -13.13 25.63
CA LEU A 27 -6.83 -12.79 24.19
C LEU A 27 -6.51 -11.33 23.84
N LYS A 28 -6.19 -10.45 24.81
CA LYS A 28 -5.98 -9.01 24.57
C LYS A 28 -4.52 -8.53 24.64
N ALA A 29 -3.55 -9.43 24.82
CA ALA A 29 -2.14 -9.06 24.97
C ALA A 29 -1.28 -9.23 23.69
N ILE A 30 -1.86 -9.76 22.59
CA ILE A 30 -1.09 -10.09 21.37
C ILE A 30 -1.11 -8.95 20.33
N SER A 31 -2.07 -8.01 20.40
CA SER A 31 -2.20 -6.94 19.40
C SER A 31 -1.24 -5.75 19.57
N LEU A 32 -0.53 -5.65 20.69
CA LEU A 32 0.36 -4.51 20.97
C LEU A 32 1.82 -4.76 20.55
N LEU A 33 2.23 -6.03 20.39
CA LEU A 33 3.60 -6.39 20.02
C LEU A 33 3.84 -6.35 18.50
N THR A 34 2.80 -6.47 17.69
CA THR A 34 2.87 -6.45 16.21
C THR A 34 3.05 -5.04 15.63
N LEU A 35 2.73 -3.99 16.39
CA LEU A 35 2.92 -2.59 15.95
C LEU A 35 4.40 -2.20 15.83
N THR A 36 5.29 -2.90 16.55
CA THR A 36 6.67 -2.48 16.79
C THR A 36 7.64 -2.69 15.63
N PHE A 37 7.35 -3.59 14.68
CA PHE A 37 8.33 -4.01 13.68
C PHE A 37 8.16 -3.41 12.27
N PHE A 38 7.00 -2.86 11.93
CA PHE A 38 6.69 -2.42 10.56
C PHE A 38 6.90 -0.94 10.26
N LEU A 39 7.37 -0.16 11.24
CA LEU A 39 7.38 1.30 11.12
C LEU A 39 8.53 1.87 10.28
N LEU A 40 9.56 1.09 9.92
CA LEU A 40 10.67 1.55 9.10
C LEU A 40 11.30 0.39 8.29
N ILE A 41 11.01 0.33 6.99
CA ILE A 41 11.93 -0.32 6.03
C ILE A 41 12.96 0.75 5.69
N ASP A 42 13.99 0.89 6.51
CA ASP A 42 15.13 1.77 6.19
C ASP A 42 16.09 1.00 5.28
N CYS A 43 16.31 1.55 4.09
CA CYS A 43 17.25 1.05 3.10
C CYS A 43 18.66 1.51 3.52
N GLY A 44 19.26 0.82 4.49
CA GLY A 44 20.61 1.16 4.96
C GLY A 44 20.94 0.53 6.30
N SER A 45 22.01 -0.27 6.35
CA SER A 45 22.48 -0.97 7.54
C SER A 45 22.77 -0.03 8.72
N LYS A 46 21.86 -0.01 9.71
CA LYS A 46 22.07 -0.02 11.19
C LYS A 46 20.82 0.52 11.89
N LYS A 47 20.09 -0.35 12.60
CA LYS A 47 18.94 0.03 13.44
C LYS A 47 19.45 0.72 14.71
N ASN A 48 19.02 1.95 14.96
CA ASN A 48 19.07 2.54 16.30
C ASN A 48 17.70 2.33 16.95
N ASP A 49 17.65 1.48 17.99
CA ASP A 49 16.43 1.15 18.75
C ASP A 49 15.71 2.38 19.33
N GLU A 50 16.43 3.48 19.52
CA GLU A 50 15.85 4.75 20.00
C GLU A 50 14.87 5.38 19.00
N THR A 51 15.06 5.22 17.69
CA THR A 51 14.19 5.85 16.69
C THR A 51 12.81 5.19 16.61
N VAL A 52 12.79 3.85 16.65
CA VAL A 52 11.54 3.06 16.68
C VAL A 52 10.80 3.31 17.99
N ASN A 53 11.52 3.29 19.11
CA ASN A 53 10.93 3.60 20.41
C ASN A 53 10.43 5.05 20.49
N ASN A 54 11.11 6.03 19.89
CA ASN A 54 10.67 7.42 19.85
C ASN A 54 9.48 7.65 18.92
N LEU A 55 9.30 6.87 17.85
CA LEU A 55 8.12 6.93 17.00
C LEU A 55 6.92 6.26 17.69
N LEU A 56 7.12 5.14 18.37
CA LEU A 56 6.12 4.53 19.26
C LEU A 56 5.80 5.42 20.47
N LEU A 57 6.77 6.17 21.00
CA LEU A 57 6.55 7.18 22.03
C LEU A 57 5.84 8.40 21.42
N ALA A 58 6.15 8.83 20.20
CA ALA A 58 5.44 9.94 19.55
C ALA A 58 3.98 9.57 19.28
N LEU A 59 3.73 8.33 18.85
CA LEU A 59 2.40 7.75 18.75
C LEU A 59 1.77 7.68 20.17
N GLY A 60 2.45 7.09 21.15
CA GLY A 60 1.90 6.88 22.50
C GLY A 60 1.77 8.12 23.40
N MET A 61 2.53 9.19 23.15
CA MET A 61 2.59 10.40 24.00
C MET A 61 1.77 11.57 23.47
N SER A 62 1.28 11.52 22.23
CA SER A 62 0.18 12.38 21.79
C SER A 62 -1.12 11.82 22.37
N GLY A 63 -1.46 12.18 23.61
CA GLY A 63 -2.70 11.75 24.24
C GLY A 63 -3.90 11.94 23.31
N GLY A 64 -4.52 10.83 22.88
CA GLY A 64 -5.72 10.89 22.02
C GLY A 64 -5.91 9.81 20.95
N PHE A 65 -5.33 8.60 21.03
CA PHE A 65 -5.81 7.49 20.17
C PHE A 65 -7.10 6.89 20.72
N GLY A 66 -8.21 7.57 20.47
CA GLY A 66 -9.56 7.04 20.72
C GLY A 66 -10.14 6.28 19.53
N SER A 67 -9.57 6.41 18.32
CA SER A 67 -10.20 6.01 17.05
C SER A 67 -9.32 5.10 16.20
N THR A 68 -9.94 4.37 15.27
CA THR A 68 -9.23 3.42 14.38
C THR A 68 -9.74 3.51 12.96
N ALA A 69 -8.85 3.36 11.99
CA ALA A 69 -9.17 3.06 10.60
C ALA A 69 -9.00 1.57 10.33
N GLU A 70 -10.10 0.89 10.01
CA GLU A 70 -10.12 -0.52 9.66
C GLU A 70 -10.05 -0.70 8.14
N PHE A 71 -9.13 -1.53 7.66
CA PHE A 71 -9.01 -1.90 6.27
C PHE A 71 -9.40 -3.36 6.12
N ARG A 72 -10.19 -3.68 5.09
CA ARG A 72 -10.76 -5.01 4.89
C ARG A 72 -10.59 -5.43 3.44
N LEU A 73 -10.10 -6.64 3.21
CA LEU A 73 -10.13 -7.20 1.87
C LEU A 73 -11.53 -7.72 1.53
N THR A 74 -11.96 -7.45 0.31
CA THR A 74 -13.18 -7.98 -0.28
C THR A 74 -12.97 -8.24 -1.77
N ASN A 75 -13.95 -8.86 -2.42
CA ASN A 75 -14.04 -8.95 -3.87
C ASN A 75 -15.07 -7.94 -4.42
N THR A 76 -15.15 -7.82 -5.74
CA THR A 76 -15.97 -6.81 -6.43
C THR A 76 -17.45 -7.03 -6.16
N THR A 77 -17.90 -8.28 -6.06
CA THR A 77 -19.26 -8.64 -5.61
C THR A 77 -19.54 -8.14 -4.19
N GLY A 78 -18.61 -8.36 -3.25
CA GLY A 78 -18.71 -7.89 -1.86
C GLY A 78 -18.75 -6.37 -1.78
N LEU A 79 -17.91 -5.70 -2.56
CA LEU A 79 -17.85 -4.24 -2.65
C LEU A 79 -19.15 -3.66 -3.25
N ASN A 80 -19.69 -4.28 -4.29
CA ASN A 80 -20.98 -3.93 -4.89
C ASN A 80 -22.12 -4.09 -3.88
N ASN A 81 -22.12 -5.17 -3.10
CA ASN A 81 -23.10 -5.40 -2.04
C ASN A 81 -23.00 -4.35 -0.93
N ALA A 82 -21.78 -4.01 -0.49
CA ALA A 82 -21.54 -2.94 0.47
C ALA A 82 -22.07 -1.61 -0.05
N ARG A 83 -21.72 -1.23 -1.28
CA ARG A 83 -22.22 -0.02 -1.96
C ARG A 83 -23.75 0.03 -2.00
N ILE A 84 -24.41 -1.06 -2.40
CA ILE A 84 -25.88 -1.15 -2.46
C ILE A 84 -26.49 -1.04 -1.05
N ALA A 85 -25.88 -1.68 -0.05
CA ALA A 85 -26.33 -1.60 1.34
C ALA A 85 -26.23 -0.16 1.87
N HIS A 86 -25.11 0.53 1.60
CA HIS A 86 -24.95 1.95 1.91
C HIS A 86 -26.04 2.79 1.24
N ALA A 87 -26.24 2.66 -0.08
CA ALA A 87 -27.26 3.42 -0.81
C ALA A 87 -28.70 3.18 -0.34
N ARG A 88 -29.02 1.99 0.21
CA ARG A 88 -30.37 1.62 0.69
C ARG A 88 -30.66 2.04 2.13
N SER A 89 -29.65 2.35 2.92
CA SER A 89 -29.84 2.71 4.32
C SER A 89 -30.54 4.07 4.45
N LYS A 90 -31.72 4.09 5.09
CA LYS A 90 -32.57 5.30 5.28
C LYS A 90 -31.96 6.37 6.20
N GLN A 91 -30.78 6.13 6.77
CA GLN A 91 -29.99 7.10 7.52
C GLN A 91 -29.00 7.81 6.57
N GLY A 92 -29.48 8.70 5.71
CA GLY A 92 -28.64 9.75 5.12
C GLY A 92 -27.48 9.36 4.18
N TYR A 93 -27.29 8.10 3.78
CA TYR A 93 -26.22 7.72 2.84
C TYR A 93 -26.60 8.08 1.38
N ARG A 94 -26.62 9.38 1.07
CA ARG A 94 -26.53 9.88 -0.32
C ARG A 94 -25.08 10.29 -0.58
N MET A 95 -24.17 9.32 -0.50
CA MET A 95 -22.70 9.52 -0.51
C MET A 95 -22.05 8.85 -1.72
N LEU A 96 -22.76 8.78 -2.83
CA LEU A 96 -22.13 8.55 -4.13
C LEU A 96 -22.35 9.82 -4.95
N PRO A 97 -21.37 10.23 -5.77
CA PRO A 97 -21.64 11.20 -6.82
C PRO A 97 -22.93 10.77 -7.53
N HIS A 98 -23.84 11.71 -7.75
CA HIS A 98 -25.10 11.50 -8.47
C HIS A 98 -24.91 11.00 -9.93
N ALA A 99 -23.68 10.64 -10.31
CA ALA A 99 -23.24 10.19 -11.63
C ALA A 99 -22.37 8.91 -11.64
N ALA A 100 -21.93 8.35 -10.49
CA ALA A 100 -21.14 7.11 -10.49
C ALA A 100 -22.05 5.89 -10.25
N THR A 101 -22.65 5.38 -11.33
CA THR A 101 -23.50 4.18 -11.28
C THR A 101 -22.71 2.87 -11.10
N GLN A 102 -21.38 2.93 -11.12
CA GLN A 102 -20.46 1.80 -11.22
C GLN A 102 -19.29 1.98 -10.25
N LEU A 103 -18.80 0.89 -9.64
CA LEU A 103 -17.55 0.90 -8.88
C LEU A 103 -16.41 0.91 -9.89
N THR A 104 -15.55 1.90 -9.80
CA THR A 104 -14.32 1.96 -10.60
C THR A 104 -13.12 1.82 -9.71
N ASP A 105 -12.09 1.15 -10.20
CA ASP A 105 -10.78 1.15 -9.58
C ASP A 105 -10.24 2.58 -9.41
N LEU A 106 -9.13 2.74 -8.70
CA LEU A 106 -8.54 4.08 -8.54
C LEU A 106 -7.99 4.66 -9.86
N GLY A 107 -7.84 3.85 -10.91
CA GLY A 107 -7.51 4.29 -12.27
C GLY A 107 -8.71 4.90 -13.02
N GLY A 108 -9.93 4.63 -12.57
CA GLY A 108 -11.18 5.06 -13.19
C GLY A 108 -11.85 4.02 -14.09
N ASP A 109 -11.39 2.77 -14.06
CA ASP A 109 -11.92 1.67 -14.86
C ASP A 109 -12.84 0.76 -14.07
N ASP A 110 -13.78 0.10 -14.75
CA ASP A 110 -14.57 -0.97 -14.15
C ASP A 110 -13.79 -2.29 -14.19
N SER A 111 -13.36 -2.78 -13.03
CA SER A 111 -12.64 -4.04 -12.90
C SER A 111 -13.46 -5.28 -13.28
N GLU A 112 -14.80 -5.22 -13.31
CA GLU A 112 -15.66 -6.35 -13.72
C GLU A 112 -15.83 -6.45 -15.24
N ASN A 113 -15.60 -5.36 -15.96
CA ASN A 113 -15.86 -5.25 -17.40
C ASN A 113 -14.68 -4.60 -18.15
N TYR A 114 -13.48 -4.83 -17.65
CA TYR A 114 -12.24 -4.40 -18.28
C TYR A 114 -11.84 -5.38 -19.41
N GLY A 115 -11.14 -4.88 -20.43
CA GLY A 115 -10.77 -5.64 -21.63
C GLY A 115 -11.72 -5.45 -22.82
N ASP A 116 -11.26 -5.84 -24.01
CA ASP A 116 -12.02 -5.80 -25.26
C ASP A 116 -12.23 -7.20 -25.89
N GLY A 117 -11.89 -8.25 -25.14
CA GLY A 117 -11.97 -9.64 -25.52
C GLY A 117 -10.94 -10.00 -26.59
N ALA A 118 -11.27 -9.68 -27.84
CA ALA A 118 -10.38 -9.83 -28.98
C ALA A 118 -10.55 -8.69 -30.00
N GLY A 119 -11.01 -7.53 -29.55
CA GLY A 119 -11.30 -6.36 -30.38
C GLY A 119 -10.07 -5.78 -31.06
N ASP A 120 -8.93 -5.82 -30.38
CA ASP A 120 -7.60 -5.47 -30.86
C ASP A 120 -6.86 -6.69 -31.45
N GLY A 121 -7.47 -7.88 -31.40
CA GLY A 121 -6.91 -9.10 -31.94
C GLY A 121 -5.90 -9.80 -31.03
N PHE A 122 -5.77 -9.41 -29.77
CA PHE A 122 -5.15 -10.21 -28.70
C PHE A 122 -6.20 -10.88 -27.83
N THR A 123 -5.83 -11.87 -27.02
CA THR A 123 -6.75 -12.46 -26.02
C THR A 123 -6.47 -11.81 -24.68
N ASP A 124 -7.52 -11.30 -24.05
CA ASP A 124 -7.47 -10.76 -22.70
C ASP A 124 -7.16 -11.84 -21.67
N ASN A 125 -6.21 -11.58 -20.79
CA ASN A 125 -5.91 -12.41 -19.63
C ASN A 125 -5.88 -11.57 -18.36
N PHE A 126 -6.25 -12.18 -17.24
CA PHE A 126 -6.38 -11.51 -15.95
C PHE A 126 -5.76 -12.34 -14.84
N LEU A 127 -5.18 -11.65 -13.86
CA LEU A 127 -4.67 -12.28 -12.66
C LEU A 127 -5.00 -11.44 -11.41
N THR A 128 -5.51 -12.14 -10.40
CA THR A 128 -5.83 -11.62 -9.06
C THR A 128 -4.69 -11.98 -8.10
N PRO A 129 -4.20 -11.06 -7.27
CA PRO A 129 -3.12 -11.36 -6.33
C PRO A 129 -3.67 -12.13 -5.13
N ALA A 130 -2.85 -13.00 -4.54
CA ALA A 130 -3.21 -13.74 -3.34
C ALA A 130 -3.19 -12.85 -2.08
N ALA A 131 -2.38 -11.79 -2.08
CA ALA A 131 -2.34 -10.82 -1.01
C ALA A 131 -1.94 -9.43 -1.49
N VAL A 132 -2.26 -8.41 -0.69
CA VAL A 132 -1.95 -7.01 -0.96
C VAL A 132 -1.43 -6.33 0.31
N SER A 133 -0.60 -5.31 0.15
CA SER A 133 -0.22 -4.39 1.21
C SER A 133 -0.33 -2.95 0.73
N MET A 134 -0.89 -2.09 1.56
CA MET A 134 -0.94 -0.64 1.30
C MET A 134 0.08 0.06 2.19
N GLU A 135 0.99 0.83 1.60
CA GLU A 135 1.97 1.60 2.37
C GLU A 135 1.41 3.01 2.67
N VAL A 136 0.64 3.15 3.75
CA VAL A 136 -0.06 4.40 4.11
C VAL A 136 0.85 5.34 4.88
N CYS A 137 1.02 6.56 4.38
CA CYS A 137 1.89 7.58 4.97
C CYS A 137 1.11 8.60 5.80
N GLN A 138 -0.07 9.00 5.30
CA GLN A 138 -0.89 10.04 5.91
C GLN A 138 -2.37 9.79 5.66
N LEU A 139 -3.19 10.05 6.66
CA LEU A 139 -4.65 10.12 6.57
C LEU A 139 -5.09 11.54 6.94
N VAL A 140 -5.96 12.12 6.13
CA VAL A 140 -6.52 13.48 6.36
C VAL A 140 -8.03 13.48 6.17
N ALA A 141 -8.72 14.45 6.73
CA ALA A 141 -10.16 14.65 6.55
C ALA A 141 -10.45 16.02 5.94
N TYR A 142 -11.47 16.05 5.08
CA TYR A 142 -11.97 17.25 4.43
C TYR A 142 -13.39 17.53 4.90
N LYS A 143 -13.67 18.80 5.14
CA LYS A 143 -15.03 19.30 5.31
C LYS A 143 -15.77 19.30 3.98
N SER A 144 -17.09 19.30 4.02
CA SER A 144 -17.89 19.57 2.83
C SER A 144 -17.67 21.01 2.34
N VAL A 145 -17.98 21.28 1.08
CA VAL A 145 -17.88 22.64 0.50
C VAL A 145 -18.71 23.66 1.29
N ALA A 146 -19.90 23.24 1.75
CA ALA A 146 -20.78 24.10 2.56
C ALA A 146 -20.16 24.48 3.90
N ASN A 147 -19.24 23.67 4.42
CA ASN A 147 -18.55 23.87 5.69
C ASN A 147 -17.11 24.37 5.51
N GLY A 148 -16.76 24.90 4.33
CA GLY A 148 -15.47 25.52 4.06
C GLY A 148 -14.36 24.56 3.63
N GLY A 149 -14.69 23.33 3.21
CA GLY A 149 -13.73 22.42 2.58
C GLY A 149 -13.61 22.61 1.07
N PRO A 150 -12.64 21.94 0.43
CA PRO A 150 -12.39 22.07 -1.01
C PRO A 150 -13.53 21.48 -1.86
N ALA A 151 -13.68 21.97 -3.09
CA ALA A 151 -14.55 21.34 -4.08
C ALA A 151 -14.08 19.90 -4.37
N ARG A 152 -15.02 19.03 -4.77
CA ARG A 152 -14.69 17.66 -5.17
C ARG A 152 -13.76 17.66 -6.39
N GLY A 153 -12.68 16.88 -6.33
CA GLY A 153 -11.61 16.85 -7.32
C GLY A 153 -10.55 17.95 -7.16
N ALA A 154 -10.66 18.81 -6.14
CA ALA A 154 -9.68 19.85 -5.83
C ALA A 154 -8.97 19.62 -4.49
N GLU A 155 -9.13 18.44 -3.89
CA GLU A 155 -8.50 18.05 -2.63
C GLU A 155 -6.98 17.95 -2.79
N THR A 156 -6.24 18.53 -1.84
CA THR A 156 -4.80 18.41 -1.71
C THR A 156 -4.43 18.23 -0.23
N LEU A 157 -3.16 17.97 0.08
CA LEU A 157 -2.76 17.93 1.49
C LEU A 157 -2.80 19.31 2.15
N GLU A 158 -2.55 20.38 1.41
CA GLU A 158 -2.51 21.76 1.91
C GLU A 158 -3.89 22.29 2.29
N ASN A 159 -4.95 21.80 1.64
CA ASN A 159 -6.32 22.20 1.92
C ASN A 159 -7.12 21.19 2.75
N ALA A 160 -6.45 20.18 3.32
CA ALA A 160 -7.04 19.29 4.30
C ALA A 160 -7.43 20.05 5.57
N ASN A 161 -8.61 19.74 6.12
CA ASN A 161 -9.13 20.42 7.30
C ASN A 161 -8.64 19.78 8.61
N PHE A 162 -8.30 18.50 8.58
CA PHE A 162 -7.80 17.78 9.75
C PHE A 162 -6.82 16.68 9.32
N SER A 163 -5.75 16.49 10.09
CA SER A 163 -4.84 15.36 9.90
C SER A 163 -5.23 14.27 10.89
N LEU A 164 -5.54 13.07 10.42
CA LEU A 164 -5.90 11.92 11.27
C LEU A 164 -4.66 11.13 11.70
N MET A 165 -3.69 11.02 10.81
CA MET A 165 -2.42 10.35 11.04
C MET A 165 -1.41 10.92 10.06
N LYS A 166 -0.18 11.19 10.50
CA LYS A 166 0.95 11.50 9.63
C LYS A 166 2.18 10.80 10.16
N LEU A 167 2.81 9.99 9.32
CA LEU A 167 4.07 9.33 9.63
C LEU A 167 5.22 10.12 9.02
N THR A 168 6.24 10.38 9.83
CA THR A 168 7.44 11.11 9.42
C THR A 168 8.67 10.39 9.93
N SER A 169 9.69 10.23 9.09
CA SER A 169 10.99 9.74 9.54
C SER A 169 11.87 10.92 9.98
N PRO A 170 12.45 10.89 11.20
CA PRO A 170 13.40 11.90 11.64
C PRO A 170 14.75 11.82 10.89
N SER A 171 15.03 10.74 10.16
CA SER A 171 16.27 10.55 9.39
C SER A 171 16.26 11.16 7.99
N MET A 172 15.11 11.66 7.51
CA MET A 172 14.96 12.22 6.15
C MET A 172 14.71 13.73 6.20
N GLU A 173 15.77 14.54 6.20
CA GLU A 173 15.69 16.01 6.31
C GLU A 173 15.27 16.76 5.02
N VAL A 174 14.87 16.09 3.94
CA VAL A 174 14.66 16.77 2.64
C VAL A 174 13.34 16.35 1.99
N SER A 175 12.39 17.29 1.90
CA SER A 175 11.17 17.27 1.06
C SER A 175 10.26 16.02 1.16
N GLN A 176 9.08 16.23 1.77
CA GLN A 176 8.43 15.34 2.74
C GLN A 176 7.26 14.48 2.21
N VAL A 177 7.38 13.90 1.01
CA VAL A 177 6.34 12.99 0.51
C VAL A 177 6.65 11.56 0.97
N CYS A 178 5.78 10.99 1.83
CA CYS A 178 5.88 9.59 2.27
C CYS A 178 7.22 9.16 2.90
N SER A 179 7.89 10.05 3.66
CA SER A 179 9.16 9.75 4.36
C SER A 179 9.11 8.57 5.34
N ALA A 180 7.92 8.19 5.80
CA ALA A 180 7.63 6.99 6.56
C ALA A 180 6.23 6.52 6.20
N PHE A 181 5.95 5.23 6.42
CA PHE A 181 4.67 4.62 6.11
C PHE A 181 4.37 3.44 7.06
N ALA A 182 3.09 3.16 7.26
CA ALA A 182 2.60 1.94 7.87
C ALA A 182 2.23 0.98 6.75
N SER A 183 2.73 -0.26 6.82
CA SER A 183 2.27 -1.33 5.95
C SER A 183 0.94 -1.87 6.45
N ILE A 184 -0.08 -1.82 5.60
CA ILE A 184 -1.43 -2.32 5.86
C ILE A 184 -1.61 -3.61 5.05
N PRO A 185 -1.20 -4.77 5.58
CA PRO A 185 -1.31 -6.04 4.89
C PRO A 185 -2.76 -6.55 4.94
N LEU A 186 -3.28 -6.95 3.78
CA LEU A 186 -4.61 -7.50 3.60
C LEU A 186 -4.53 -8.80 2.78
N GLU A 187 -5.18 -9.83 3.29
CA GLU A 187 -5.23 -11.16 2.68
C GLU A 187 -6.66 -11.65 2.77
N GLY A 188 -7.13 -12.29 1.71
CA GLY A 188 -8.49 -12.82 1.69
C GLY A 188 -8.88 -13.51 0.40
N GLY A 189 -9.49 -14.68 0.60
CA GLY A 189 -10.48 -15.35 -0.24
C GLY A 189 -11.73 -15.66 0.60
N ASP A 190 -12.67 -16.45 0.09
CA ASP A 190 -14.04 -16.61 0.61
C ASP A 190 -14.21 -17.03 2.09
N THR A 191 -13.15 -17.36 2.84
CA THR A 191 -13.27 -17.94 4.20
C THR A 191 -12.40 -17.32 5.29
N THR A 192 -11.43 -16.47 4.98
CA THR A 192 -10.61 -15.76 5.97
C THR A 192 -10.39 -14.31 5.53
N LYS A 193 -10.89 -13.35 6.32
CA LYS A 193 -10.64 -11.92 6.11
C LYS A 193 -9.71 -11.43 7.20
N ASN A 194 -8.47 -11.15 6.85
CA ASN A 194 -7.56 -10.44 7.75
C ASN A 194 -7.85 -8.94 7.60
N ASN A 195 -8.52 -8.37 8.60
CA ASN A 195 -8.72 -6.93 8.68
C ASN A 195 -7.54 -6.29 9.41
N TYR A 196 -7.12 -5.11 8.97
CA TYR A 196 -6.06 -4.35 9.63
C TYR A 196 -6.62 -3.11 10.30
N GLN A 197 -6.27 -2.86 11.56
CA GLN A 197 -6.67 -1.67 12.30
C GLN A 197 -5.48 -0.73 12.47
N LEU A 198 -5.57 0.43 11.84
CA LEU A 198 -4.59 1.50 11.95
C LEU A 198 -5.06 2.53 12.99
N PRO A 199 -4.28 2.80 14.05
CA PRO A 199 -4.61 3.85 15.01
C PRO A 199 -4.64 5.23 14.35
N ILE A 200 -5.66 6.03 14.67
CA ILE A 200 -5.81 7.41 14.17
C ILE A 200 -6.23 8.36 15.28
N MET A 201 -5.97 9.66 15.09
CA MET A 201 -6.57 10.69 15.92
C MET A 201 -8.09 10.71 15.68
N ALA A 202 -8.85 10.85 16.76
CA ALA A 202 -10.29 11.06 16.66
C ALA A 202 -10.58 12.38 15.96
N LEU A 203 -11.63 12.41 15.14
CA LEU A 203 -12.14 13.68 14.63
C LEU A 203 -12.65 14.52 15.82
N PRO A 204 -12.56 15.85 15.76
CA PRO A 204 -13.17 16.71 16.77
C PRO A 204 -14.68 16.39 16.87
N GLU A 205 -15.16 16.12 18.09
CA GLU A 205 -16.59 15.81 18.34
C GLU A 205 -17.48 16.98 17.89
N ASP A 206 -17.05 18.20 18.19
CA ASP A 206 -17.68 19.43 17.73
C ASP A 206 -17.41 19.63 16.23
N GLY A 207 -18.45 19.53 15.41
CA GLY A 207 -18.35 19.72 13.97
C GLY A 207 -17.92 18.47 13.21
N MET A 208 -18.00 17.28 13.83
CA MET A 208 -17.73 16.02 13.15
C MET A 208 -18.61 15.86 11.89
N GLU A 209 -19.88 16.28 11.97
CA GLU A 209 -20.87 16.32 10.89
C GLU A 209 -20.47 17.18 9.68
N GLN A 210 -19.43 18.00 9.83
CA GLN A 210 -18.95 18.87 8.78
C GLN A 210 -18.01 18.18 7.80
N TYR A 211 -17.40 17.07 8.22
CA TYR A 211 -16.48 16.27 7.41
C TYR A 211 -17.27 15.31 6.51
N ASP A 212 -16.91 15.27 5.23
CA ASP A 212 -17.61 14.44 4.24
C ASP A 212 -16.68 13.54 3.40
N ARG A 213 -15.36 13.68 3.56
CA ARG A 213 -14.34 12.93 2.79
C ARG A 213 -13.08 12.69 3.61
N ILE A 214 -12.41 11.56 3.36
CA ILE A 214 -11.07 11.24 3.85
C ILE A 214 -10.09 11.21 2.67
N GLY A 215 -8.90 11.77 2.88
CA GLY A 215 -7.76 11.63 1.99
C GLY A 215 -6.78 10.58 2.51
N ILE A 216 -6.35 9.67 1.65
CA ILE A 216 -5.35 8.63 1.92
C ILE A 216 -4.13 8.93 1.06
N VAL A 217 -2.98 9.14 1.70
CA VAL A 217 -1.69 9.31 1.02
C VAL A 217 -0.87 8.05 1.23
N MET A 218 -0.45 7.44 0.13
CA MET A 218 0.26 6.17 0.14
C MET A 218 1.52 6.22 -0.70
N ARG A 219 2.57 5.55 -0.25
CA ARG A 219 3.82 5.37 -1.01
C ARG A 219 3.57 4.48 -2.21
N SER A 220 3.04 3.28 -1.96
CA SER A 220 2.77 2.28 -2.98
C SER A 220 1.60 1.36 -2.60
N PHE A 221 1.04 0.69 -3.61
CA PHE A 221 0.27 -0.54 -3.45
C PHE A 221 1.15 -1.72 -3.85
N SER A 222 1.30 -2.70 -2.96
CA SER A 222 2.13 -3.89 -3.17
C SER A 222 1.25 -5.12 -3.34
N TYR A 223 1.45 -5.88 -4.41
CA TYR A 223 0.76 -7.14 -4.69
C TYR A 223 1.69 -8.32 -4.50
N TYR A 224 1.11 -9.43 -4.04
CA TYR A 224 1.74 -10.74 -4.03
C TYR A 224 0.94 -11.72 -4.88
N PHE A 225 1.59 -12.36 -5.85
CA PHE A 225 1.00 -13.41 -6.69
C PHE A 225 1.46 -14.79 -6.24
N ASP A 226 0.52 -15.75 -6.18
CA ASP A 226 0.81 -17.12 -5.77
C ASP A 226 1.68 -17.85 -6.81
N PRO A 227 2.64 -18.70 -6.40
CA PRO A 227 3.43 -19.51 -7.31
C PRO A 227 2.62 -20.40 -8.25
N ALA A 228 1.40 -20.79 -7.86
CA ALA A 228 0.49 -21.56 -8.71
C ALA A 228 -0.04 -20.76 -9.90
N ASP A 229 -0.20 -19.44 -9.74
CA ASP A 229 -0.73 -18.56 -10.77
C ASP A 229 0.37 -17.79 -11.52
N LEU A 230 1.51 -17.52 -10.86
CA LEU A 230 2.66 -16.83 -11.43
C LEU A 230 3.97 -17.59 -11.16
N THR A 231 4.44 -18.28 -12.19
CA THR A 231 5.61 -19.15 -12.12
C THR A 231 6.93 -18.38 -12.04
N GLU A 232 7.03 -17.20 -12.66
CA GLU A 232 8.22 -16.35 -12.60
C GLU A 232 8.42 -15.75 -11.20
N ASN A 233 9.33 -16.34 -10.43
CA ASN A 233 9.63 -15.94 -9.04
C ASN A 233 9.89 -14.43 -8.86
N ALA A 234 10.53 -13.81 -9.85
CA ALA A 234 10.95 -12.41 -9.80
C ALA A 234 9.78 -11.41 -9.90
N TYR A 235 8.61 -11.84 -10.36
CA TYR A 235 7.43 -11.00 -10.57
C TYR A 235 6.36 -11.18 -9.48
N ARG A 236 6.62 -11.98 -8.44
CA ARG A 236 5.62 -12.27 -7.41
C ARG A 236 5.29 -11.10 -6.52
N TYR A 237 6.27 -10.24 -6.23
CA TYR A 237 6.06 -9.02 -5.46
C TYR A 237 6.15 -7.82 -6.38
N VAL A 238 5.02 -7.16 -6.61
CA VAL A 238 4.90 -6.02 -7.52
C VAL A 238 4.41 -4.80 -6.77
N ASP A 239 5.09 -3.68 -6.93
CA ASP A 239 4.71 -2.39 -6.35
C ASP A 239 4.24 -1.41 -7.43
N LEU A 240 3.07 -0.82 -7.21
CA LEU A 240 2.57 0.33 -7.97
C LEU A 240 2.93 1.61 -7.23
N MET A 241 3.86 2.37 -7.78
CA MET A 241 4.46 3.54 -7.13
C MET A 241 3.56 4.78 -7.25
N LEU A 242 3.14 5.35 -6.12
CA LEU A 242 2.27 6.53 -6.08
C LEU A 242 3.00 7.78 -5.58
N ASN A 243 3.55 7.71 -4.37
CA ASN A 243 4.20 8.82 -3.70
C ASN A 243 5.59 8.40 -3.23
N VAL A 244 6.56 8.50 -4.13
CA VAL A 244 7.94 8.08 -3.85
C VAL A 244 8.68 9.21 -3.12
N PRO A 245 9.39 8.92 -2.01
CA PRO A 245 10.24 9.89 -1.35
C PRO A 245 11.31 10.45 -2.30
N GLN A 246 11.43 11.77 -2.35
CA GLN A 246 12.43 12.44 -3.16
C GLN A 246 13.76 12.47 -2.40
N LEU A 247 14.71 11.63 -2.80
CA LEU A 247 16.07 11.66 -2.25
C LEU A 247 16.87 12.80 -2.90
N PRO A 248 17.71 13.53 -2.16
CA PRO A 248 18.48 14.68 -2.67
C PRO A 248 19.59 14.33 -3.68
N PHE A 249 19.60 13.12 -4.26
CA PHE A 249 20.65 12.69 -5.17
C PHE A 249 20.44 13.26 -6.58
N THR A 250 21.33 14.16 -6.99
CA THR A 250 21.44 14.67 -8.36
C THR A 250 22.35 13.76 -9.19
N GLY A 251 21.80 12.70 -9.77
CA GLY A 251 22.46 11.86 -10.77
C GLY A 251 21.43 11.23 -11.71
N PRO A 252 21.83 10.73 -12.90
CA PRO A 252 20.97 9.90 -13.75
C PRO A 252 20.80 8.54 -13.06
N ASN A 253 20.07 8.55 -11.95
CA ASN A 253 19.80 7.37 -11.16
C ASN A 253 18.45 6.83 -11.61
N MET A 254 18.44 5.54 -11.95
CA MET A 254 17.23 4.77 -12.14
C MET A 254 16.51 4.69 -10.78
N VAL A 255 15.70 5.71 -10.49
CA VAL A 255 14.85 5.78 -9.30
C VAL A 255 13.41 5.56 -9.74
N SER A 256 12.67 4.81 -8.93
CA SER A 256 11.23 4.64 -9.08
C SER A 256 10.54 5.99 -8.99
N LYS A 257 9.60 6.23 -9.90
CA LYS A 257 8.77 7.44 -9.93
C LYS A 257 7.31 7.06 -9.78
N ARG A 258 6.48 8.07 -9.49
CA ARG A 258 5.03 7.93 -9.58
C ARG A 258 4.64 7.34 -10.94
N GLY A 259 3.79 6.33 -10.93
CA GLY A 259 3.34 5.62 -12.14
C GLY A 259 4.24 4.44 -12.56
N ASP A 260 5.41 4.26 -11.95
CA ASP A 260 6.28 3.11 -12.24
C ASP A 260 5.73 1.82 -11.61
N VAL A 261 5.97 0.71 -12.30
CA VAL A 261 5.85 -0.64 -11.75
C VAL A 261 7.24 -1.13 -11.35
N ALA A 262 7.39 -1.53 -10.10
CA ALA A 262 8.62 -2.12 -9.59
C ALA A 262 8.37 -3.54 -9.06
N VAL A 263 9.40 -4.37 -9.02
CA VAL A 263 9.37 -5.67 -8.37
C VAL A 263 10.35 -5.72 -7.20
N LYS A 264 10.09 -6.59 -6.23
CA LYS A 264 10.99 -6.81 -5.10
C LYS A 264 11.76 -8.12 -5.25
N LEU A 265 13.08 -8.02 -5.31
CA LEU A 265 13.98 -9.17 -5.26
C LEU A 265 14.67 -9.24 -3.91
N PHE A 266 14.50 -10.36 -3.21
CA PHE A 266 15.06 -10.58 -1.89
C PHE A 266 16.47 -11.13 -1.99
N GLY A 267 17.42 -10.53 -1.27
CA GLY A 267 18.81 -10.99 -1.26
C GLY A 267 18.93 -12.44 -0.78
N ILE A 268 19.97 -13.14 -1.23
CA ILE A 268 20.17 -14.58 -0.98
C ILE A 268 20.14 -14.96 0.51
N ASP A 269 20.56 -14.05 1.39
CA ASP A 269 20.61 -14.26 2.83
C ASP A 269 19.26 -14.03 3.53
N SER A 270 18.22 -13.65 2.77
CA SER A 270 16.86 -13.51 3.29
C SER A 270 16.21 -14.87 3.52
N ASN A 271 15.21 -14.94 4.38
CA ASN A 271 14.46 -16.18 4.58
C ASN A 271 13.81 -16.66 3.26
N PRO A 272 14.08 -17.89 2.78
CA PRO A 272 13.54 -18.39 1.52
C PRO A 272 12.01 -18.35 1.40
N ILE A 273 11.29 -18.33 2.53
CA ILE A 273 9.82 -18.27 2.54
C ILE A 273 9.28 -17.02 1.83
N TYR A 274 10.05 -15.92 1.82
CA TYR A 274 9.67 -14.70 1.11
C TYR A 274 9.55 -14.91 -0.40
N ALA A 275 10.15 -15.95 -1.00
CA ALA A 275 10.01 -16.22 -2.42
C ALA A 275 8.71 -16.95 -2.79
N THR A 276 8.03 -17.57 -1.81
CA THR A 276 6.92 -18.51 -2.06
C THR A 276 5.67 -18.25 -1.23
N THR A 277 5.67 -17.26 -0.35
CA THR A 277 4.49 -16.87 0.45
C THR A 277 4.44 -15.34 0.56
N PRO A 278 3.30 -14.73 0.98
CA PRO A 278 3.20 -13.30 1.27
C PRO A 278 3.85 -12.90 2.62
N ALA A 279 4.90 -13.62 3.06
CA ALA A 279 5.57 -13.39 4.34
C ALA A 279 6.14 -11.98 4.53
N MET A 280 6.37 -11.23 3.45
CA MET A 280 6.76 -9.82 3.58
C MET A 280 5.61 -8.97 4.15
N PHE A 281 4.37 -9.29 3.80
CA PHE A 281 3.18 -8.58 4.28
C PHE A 281 2.75 -9.11 5.66
N PHE A 282 2.89 -10.42 5.89
CA PHE A 282 2.45 -11.09 7.14
C PHE A 282 3.57 -11.86 7.85
N PRO A 283 4.73 -11.27 8.17
CA PRO A 283 5.83 -12.00 8.80
C PRO A 283 5.39 -12.73 10.08
N GLY A 284 4.47 -12.18 10.87
CA GLY A 284 3.92 -12.83 12.07
C GLY A 284 3.15 -14.14 11.83
N LEU A 285 2.67 -14.38 10.61
CA LEU A 285 1.97 -15.62 10.24
C LEU A 285 2.93 -16.70 9.73
N TYR A 286 4.07 -16.29 9.15
CA TYR A 286 4.97 -17.19 8.44
C TYR A 286 6.33 -17.40 9.12
N LEU A 287 6.72 -16.48 10.00
CA LEU A 287 8.07 -16.43 10.58
C LEU A 287 8.01 -16.40 12.10
N SER A 288 8.98 -17.07 12.72
CA SER A 288 9.28 -16.84 14.14
C SER A 288 9.93 -15.46 14.34
N PRO A 289 9.86 -14.87 15.55
CA PRO A 289 10.44 -13.55 15.82
C PRO A 289 11.94 -13.44 15.47
N GLU A 290 12.71 -14.51 15.59
CA GLU A 290 14.14 -14.54 15.24
C GLU A 290 14.36 -14.41 13.73
N GLU A 291 13.49 -15.05 12.93
CA GLU A 291 13.58 -15.07 11.47
C GLU A 291 13.10 -13.76 10.82
N MET A 292 12.25 -12.98 11.49
CA MET A 292 11.76 -11.68 10.98
C MET A 292 12.88 -10.65 10.76
N SER A 293 14.04 -10.85 11.37
CA SER A 293 15.19 -9.93 11.28
C SER A 293 16.06 -10.15 10.04
N LEU A 294 15.87 -11.26 9.32
CA LEU A 294 16.70 -11.70 8.19
C LEU A 294 15.99 -11.43 6.86
N PHE A 295 15.89 -10.16 6.48
CA PHE A 295 15.41 -9.80 5.15
C PHE A 295 16.13 -8.58 4.58
N SER A 296 16.47 -8.66 3.30
CA SER A 296 16.89 -7.51 2.49
C SER A 296 16.27 -7.67 1.12
N PHE A 297 15.84 -6.57 0.51
CA PHE A 297 15.33 -6.61 -0.86
C PHE A 297 15.82 -5.41 -1.66
N SER A 298 15.81 -5.58 -2.98
CA SER A 298 16.03 -4.52 -3.95
C SER A 298 14.75 -4.32 -4.76
N GLU A 299 14.38 -3.06 -4.97
CA GLU A 299 13.33 -2.69 -5.92
C GLU A 299 13.96 -2.58 -7.31
N LEU A 300 13.43 -3.31 -8.29
CA LEU A 300 13.88 -3.27 -9.68
C LEU A 300 12.74 -2.86 -10.61
N LEU A 301 13.07 -2.13 -11.67
CA LEU A 301 12.11 -1.68 -12.68
C LEU A 301 12.11 -2.62 -13.88
N ILE A 302 10.96 -2.80 -14.50
CA ILE A 302 10.76 -3.72 -15.64
C ILE A 302 11.02 -2.97 -16.95
N ASP A 303 11.80 -3.58 -17.84
CA ASP A 303 11.99 -3.15 -19.23
C ASP A 303 10.86 -3.72 -20.10
N ILE A 304 10.03 -2.85 -20.66
CA ILE A 304 8.88 -3.26 -21.49
C ILE A 304 9.30 -4.11 -22.69
N ALA A 305 10.48 -3.85 -23.27
CA ALA A 305 10.90 -4.49 -24.52
C ALA A 305 11.37 -5.94 -24.31
N THR A 306 12.03 -6.20 -23.18
CA THR A 306 12.64 -7.50 -22.89
C THR A 306 11.87 -8.31 -21.86
N GLY A 307 11.01 -7.68 -21.06
CA GLY A 307 10.46 -8.29 -19.85
C GLY A 307 11.54 -8.55 -18.79
N GLY A 308 12.77 -8.09 -18.99
CA GLY A 308 13.85 -8.18 -18.01
C GLY A 308 13.85 -6.96 -17.10
N PHE A 309 14.85 -6.87 -16.22
CA PHE A 309 14.98 -5.74 -15.31
C PHE A 309 15.99 -4.71 -15.80
N LEU A 310 15.66 -3.45 -15.55
CA LEU A 310 16.51 -2.32 -15.87
C LEU A 310 17.65 -2.20 -14.85
N TYR A 311 18.82 -1.79 -15.31
CA TYR A 311 19.97 -1.50 -14.44
C TYR A 311 20.73 -0.24 -14.82
N ASN A 312 21.47 0.34 -13.87
CA ASN A 312 22.35 1.46 -14.13
C ASN A 312 23.80 0.98 -14.29
N SER A 313 24.45 1.33 -15.39
CA SER A 313 25.83 0.94 -15.70
C SER A 313 26.87 1.39 -14.66
N GLY A 314 26.52 2.33 -13.76
CA GLY A 314 27.37 2.83 -12.68
C GLY A 314 27.13 2.25 -11.29
N ASN A 315 26.15 1.35 -11.09
CA ASN A 315 25.77 0.87 -9.75
C ASN A 315 26.16 -0.61 -9.56
N MET A 316 27.03 -0.89 -8.59
CA MET A 316 27.58 -2.23 -8.32
C MET A 316 26.54 -3.22 -7.76
N TYR A 317 25.31 -2.77 -7.46
CA TYR A 317 24.22 -3.61 -6.96
C TYR A 317 23.36 -4.23 -8.06
N SER A 318 23.50 -3.76 -9.30
CA SER A 318 22.84 -4.38 -10.44
C SER A 318 23.84 -5.28 -11.17
N GLY A 319 23.92 -6.52 -10.74
CA GLY A 319 24.65 -7.56 -11.47
C GLY A 319 24.07 -7.68 -12.88
N ALA A 320 24.76 -7.09 -13.86
CA ALA A 320 24.44 -7.14 -15.28
C ALA A 320 24.58 -8.54 -15.92
N ASN A 321 24.67 -9.59 -15.11
CA ASN A 321 24.76 -10.97 -15.52
C ASN A 321 23.60 -11.72 -14.88
N SER A 322 22.91 -12.55 -15.67
CA SER A 322 21.94 -13.55 -15.20
C SER A 322 22.34 -14.14 -13.84
N GLY A 323 21.42 -14.12 -12.87
CA GLY A 323 21.66 -14.65 -11.53
C GLY A 323 22.06 -13.60 -10.49
N PHE A 324 21.29 -12.51 -10.35
CA PHE A 324 21.30 -11.75 -9.09
C PHE A 324 21.17 -12.74 -7.93
N ASN A 325 22.05 -12.62 -6.93
CA ASN A 325 22.11 -13.54 -5.81
C ASN A 325 20.91 -13.25 -4.89
N ALA A 326 19.75 -13.75 -5.29
CA ALA A 326 18.46 -13.63 -4.64
C ALA A 326 17.84 -15.00 -4.44
N ILE A 327 16.94 -15.08 -3.46
CA ILE A 327 16.07 -16.24 -3.27
C ILE A 327 14.97 -16.33 -4.34
N ASN A 328 14.62 -15.22 -5.00
CA ASN A 328 13.72 -15.15 -6.15
C ASN A 328 14.46 -14.58 -7.39
N PRO A 329 15.32 -15.39 -8.04
CA PRO A 329 16.13 -14.92 -9.16
C PRO A 329 15.30 -14.66 -10.42
N PHE A 330 15.91 -13.93 -11.35
CA PHE A 330 15.39 -13.69 -12.69
C PHE A 330 16.13 -14.51 -13.75
N GLU A 331 15.45 -14.79 -14.86
CA GLU A 331 15.88 -15.78 -15.84
C GLU A 331 16.68 -15.18 -17.00
N ILE A 332 16.46 -13.91 -17.33
CA ILE A 332 17.15 -13.23 -18.43
C ILE A 332 18.07 -12.11 -17.94
N PRO A 333 19.20 -11.82 -18.62
CA PRO A 333 20.03 -10.67 -18.27
C PRO A 333 19.21 -9.37 -18.29
N GLY A 334 19.53 -8.47 -17.36
CA GLY A 334 18.90 -7.15 -17.34
C GLY A 334 19.28 -6.28 -18.55
N THR A 335 18.56 -5.19 -18.73
CA THR A 335 18.79 -4.18 -19.78
C THR A 335 19.33 -2.89 -19.18
N ALA A 336 20.33 -2.27 -19.82
CA ALA A 336 20.83 -0.98 -19.36
C ALA A 336 19.73 0.09 -19.47
N PHE A 337 19.52 0.84 -18.40
CA PHE A 337 18.62 1.98 -18.38
C PHE A 337 19.21 3.14 -19.18
N THR A 338 18.46 3.59 -20.18
CA THR A 338 18.81 4.70 -21.07
C THR A 338 17.74 5.79 -21.08
N SER A 339 16.48 5.46 -20.79
CA SER A 339 15.37 6.41 -20.78
C SER A 339 14.14 5.91 -20.02
N GLU A 340 13.30 6.85 -19.56
CA GLU A 340 12.04 6.57 -18.85
C GLU A 340 11.03 5.78 -19.69
N THR A 341 11.11 5.82 -21.03
CA THR A 341 10.20 5.10 -21.92
C THR A 341 10.42 3.59 -21.91
N GLN A 342 11.51 3.10 -21.30
CA GLN A 342 11.74 1.67 -21.11
C GLN A 342 10.95 1.11 -19.92
N LYS A 343 10.55 1.95 -18.97
CA LYS A 343 9.94 1.49 -17.73
C LYS A 343 8.50 1.07 -17.96
N LEU A 344 8.12 -0.09 -17.43
CA LEU A 344 6.72 -0.46 -17.32
C LEU A 344 5.98 0.53 -16.40
N LYS A 345 4.81 0.96 -16.85
CA LYS A 345 3.93 1.90 -16.14
C LYS A 345 2.59 1.24 -15.88
N PHE A 346 1.98 1.54 -14.74
CA PHE A 346 0.62 1.09 -14.43
C PHE A 346 -0.41 2.14 -14.85
N LYS A 347 -1.67 1.72 -14.97
CA LYS A 347 -2.77 2.64 -15.25
C LYS A 347 -3.22 3.31 -13.97
N GLY A 348 -2.90 4.60 -13.87
CA GLY A 348 -3.31 5.44 -12.76
C GLY A 348 -4.40 6.42 -13.18
N PRO A 349 -5.05 7.09 -12.20
CA PRO A 349 -6.03 8.12 -12.48
C PRO A 349 -5.41 9.24 -13.32
N ALA A 350 -6.21 9.90 -14.16
CA ALA A 350 -5.74 10.90 -15.13
C ALA A 350 -4.92 12.05 -14.50
N THR A 351 -5.17 12.35 -13.22
CA THR A 351 -4.44 13.37 -12.45
C THR A 351 -3.05 12.93 -12.02
N LEU A 352 -2.77 11.61 -11.96
CA LEU A 352 -1.51 11.05 -11.48
C LEU A 352 -0.31 11.52 -12.31
N SER A 353 -0.47 11.60 -13.64
CA SER A 353 0.60 12.00 -14.58
C SER A 353 0.71 13.51 -14.79
N THR A 354 -0.30 14.29 -14.41
CA THR A 354 -0.35 15.75 -14.59
C THR A 354 0.06 16.53 -13.35
N GLN A 355 0.01 15.90 -12.18
CA GLN A 355 0.44 16.48 -10.92
C GLN A 355 1.97 16.43 -10.77
N ASP A 356 2.57 17.53 -10.29
CA ASP A 356 4.01 17.58 -9.96
C ASP A 356 4.39 16.43 -9.00
N GLU A 357 5.48 15.73 -9.30
CA GLU A 357 5.98 14.59 -8.50
C GLU A 357 6.33 15.00 -7.05
N LYS A 358 6.53 16.30 -6.79
CA LYS A 358 6.76 16.84 -5.44
C LYS A 358 5.50 17.03 -4.63
N VAL A 359 4.33 17.09 -5.29
CA VAL A 359 3.04 17.24 -4.60
C VAL A 359 2.45 15.84 -4.43
N PRO A 360 2.16 15.40 -3.20
CA PRO A 360 1.64 14.06 -2.98
C PRO A 360 0.27 13.87 -3.64
N TYR A 361 0.11 12.74 -4.30
CA TYR A 361 -1.17 12.27 -4.78
C TYR A 361 -2.02 11.82 -3.59
N VAL A 362 -3.25 12.33 -3.49
CA VAL A 362 -4.19 12.00 -2.42
C VAL A 362 -5.33 11.19 -3.00
N LEU A 363 -5.53 9.98 -2.49
CA LEU A 363 -6.72 9.21 -2.77
C LEU A 363 -7.87 9.73 -1.91
N VAL A 364 -8.93 10.25 -2.53
CA VAL A 364 -10.08 10.79 -1.82
C VAL A 364 -11.21 9.75 -1.80
N VAL A 365 -11.71 9.48 -0.60
CA VAL A 365 -12.85 8.59 -0.37
C VAL A 365 -13.94 9.33 0.40
N ASP A 366 -15.18 9.03 0.07
CA ASP A 366 -16.34 9.59 0.75
C ASP A 366 -16.42 9.11 2.21
N PHE A 367 -16.86 9.99 3.11
CA PHE A 367 -16.92 9.75 4.55
C PHE A 367 -18.15 10.40 5.16
N THR A 368 -19.01 9.60 5.79
CA THR A 368 -20.06 10.14 6.65
C THR A 368 -19.58 10.01 8.08
N PRO A 369 -19.75 10.98 8.96
CA PRO A 369 -19.49 10.76 10.36
C PRO A 369 -20.65 9.97 10.99
N GLY A 370 -20.34 8.91 11.74
CA GLY A 370 -21.34 8.16 12.51
C GLY A 370 -22.03 9.06 13.53
N THR A 371 -23.28 8.75 13.90
CA THR A 371 -23.93 9.46 15.03
C THR A 371 -23.21 9.09 16.33
N PRO A 372 -22.91 10.06 17.22
CA PRO A 372 -22.36 9.76 18.54
C PRO A 372 -23.20 8.69 19.23
N GLU A 373 -22.59 7.58 19.65
CA GLU A 373 -23.30 6.60 20.48
C GLU A 373 -23.75 7.30 21.78
N THR A 374 -25.01 7.13 22.15
CA THR A 374 -25.52 7.61 23.44
C THR A 374 -24.63 7.09 24.57
N PRO A 375 -24.19 7.93 25.52
CA PRO A 375 -23.34 7.49 26.62
C PRO A 375 -23.96 6.29 27.33
N GLY A 376 -23.22 5.20 27.47
CA GLY A 376 -23.62 4.08 28.32
C GLY A 376 -23.82 4.56 29.77
N GLU A 377 -24.59 3.81 30.57
CA GLU A 377 -24.99 4.12 31.96
C GLU A 377 -23.84 4.50 32.93
N ASN A 378 -22.57 4.40 32.50
CA ASN A 378 -21.38 4.72 33.29
C ASN A 378 -20.70 6.05 32.94
N GLY A 379 -21.28 6.89 32.07
CA GLY A 379 -20.80 8.25 31.83
C GLY A 379 -19.47 8.38 31.05
N GLU A 380 -18.94 7.29 30.50
CA GLU A 380 -17.85 7.33 29.51
C GLU A 380 -18.47 7.47 28.12
N SER A 381 -18.56 8.70 27.61
CA SER A 381 -18.80 8.96 26.19
C SER A 381 -17.46 8.85 25.47
N GLU A 382 -17.10 7.64 25.02
CA GLU A 382 -15.98 7.49 24.08
C GLU A 382 -16.55 7.47 22.66
N THR A 383 -16.64 8.64 22.05
CA THR A 383 -17.00 8.78 20.63
C THR A 383 -15.83 8.27 19.78
N LYS A 384 -15.71 6.95 19.65
CA LYS A 384 -14.66 6.31 18.85
C LYS A 384 -15.08 6.31 17.39
N THR A 385 -14.62 7.27 16.61
CA THR A 385 -14.79 7.24 15.15
C THR A 385 -14.12 5.98 14.61
N LYS A 386 -14.88 5.12 13.93
CA LYS A 386 -14.35 3.98 13.19
C LYS A 386 -14.45 4.27 11.70
N LEU A 387 -13.31 4.53 11.08
CA LEU A 387 -13.24 4.53 9.61
C LEU A 387 -13.14 3.08 9.14
N ALA A 388 -13.81 2.74 8.06
CA ALA A 388 -13.68 1.44 7.43
C ALA A 388 -13.43 1.60 5.92
N PHE A 389 -12.44 0.89 5.39
CA PHE A 389 -12.09 0.87 3.97
C PHE A 389 -12.17 -0.56 3.47
N ASP A 390 -13.16 -0.82 2.62
CA ASP A 390 -13.27 -2.09 1.91
C ASP A 390 -12.46 -1.99 0.61
N VAL A 391 -11.51 -2.91 0.42
CA VAL A 391 -10.54 -2.91 -0.68
C VAL A 391 -10.75 -4.17 -1.53
N SER A 392 -10.90 -3.99 -2.83
CA SER A 392 -11.00 -5.09 -3.81
C SER A 392 -9.82 -5.08 -4.77
N VAL A 393 -9.28 -6.27 -5.02
CA VAL A 393 -8.08 -6.51 -5.84
C VAL A 393 -8.35 -7.56 -6.93
N ASP A 394 -9.58 -7.68 -7.40
CA ASP A 394 -9.89 -8.63 -8.46
C ASP A 394 -9.26 -8.15 -9.78
N ASN A 395 -8.66 -9.07 -10.54
CA ASN A 395 -8.16 -8.83 -11.89
C ASN A 395 -7.15 -7.68 -12.02
N VAL A 396 -6.29 -7.46 -11.01
CA VAL A 396 -5.35 -6.32 -10.99
C VAL A 396 -4.29 -6.38 -12.08
N LEU A 397 -3.89 -7.56 -12.53
CA LEU A 397 -2.96 -7.69 -13.65
C LEU A 397 -3.76 -8.11 -14.89
N PHE A 398 -3.74 -7.25 -15.89
CA PHE A 398 -4.26 -7.51 -17.22
C PHE A 398 -3.11 -7.65 -18.22
N TRP A 399 -3.19 -8.61 -19.13
CA TRP A 399 -2.29 -8.66 -20.28
C TRP A 399 -2.90 -9.28 -21.53
N ASP A 400 -2.46 -8.74 -22.65
CA ASP A 400 -2.82 -9.18 -23.99
C ASP A 400 -1.83 -10.22 -24.50
N SER A 401 -2.31 -11.44 -24.75
CA SER A 401 -1.49 -12.49 -25.34
C SER A 401 -2.30 -13.40 -26.27
N ASN A 402 -1.65 -13.96 -27.28
CA ASN A 402 -2.24 -14.90 -28.23
C ASN A 402 -1.55 -16.27 -28.22
N ASP A 403 -0.73 -16.53 -27.21
CA ASP A 403 -0.04 -17.82 -27.08
C ASP A 403 -0.97 -18.95 -26.63
N GLY A 404 -2.14 -18.62 -26.08
CA GLY A 404 -3.14 -19.55 -25.58
C GLY A 404 -2.75 -20.31 -24.32
N ASN A 405 -1.67 -19.92 -23.61
CA ASN A 405 -1.24 -20.62 -22.39
C ASN A 405 -1.92 -20.09 -21.12
N GLY A 406 -2.42 -18.84 -21.14
CA GLY A 406 -3.03 -18.17 -19.98
C GLY A 406 -2.06 -17.91 -18.83
N VAL A 407 -0.75 -17.86 -19.09
CA VAL A 407 0.32 -17.71 -18.10
C VAL A 407 1.14 -16.47 -18.42
N TYR A 408 1.16 -15.50 -17.52
CA TYR A 408 1.99 -14.32 -17.67
C TYR A 408 3.47 -14.65 -17.38
N SER A 409 4.32 -14.61 -18.40
CA SER A 409 5.76 -14.90 -18.29
C SER A 409 6.61 -13.96 -19.16
N PRO A 410 6.69 -12.66 -18.83
CA PRO A 410 7.31 -11.66 -19.70
C PRO A 410 8.81 -11.90 -19.97
N GLN A 411 9.55 -12.59 -19.09
CA GLN A 411 10.96 -12.87 -19.32
C GLN A 411 11.17 -13.97 -20.37
N THR A 412 10.40 -15.05 -20.28
CA THR A 412 10.58 -16.23 -21.13
C THR A 412 9.72 -16.19 -22.39
N ASN A 413 8.63 -15.43 -22.34
CA ASN A 413 7.65 -15.37 -23.39
C ASN A 413 7.52 -13.95 -23.94
N VAL A 414 7.96 -13.79 -25.19
CA VAL A 414 7.83 -12.52 -25.91
C VAL A 414 6.39 -12.15 -26.18
N ALA A 415 5.45 -13.11 -26.10
CA ALA A 415 4.04 -12.85 -26.30
C ALA A 415 3.43 -12.01 -25.16
N ASP A 416 3.97 -12.11 -23.95
CA ASP A 416 3.45 -11.44 -22.75
C ASP A 416 4.10 -10.08 -22.48
N ARG A 417 4.95 -9.60 -23.39
CA ARG A 417 5.65 -8.32 -23.25
C ARG A 417 4.80 -7.21 -23.83
N SER A 418 4.62 -6.15 -23.05
CA SER A 418 3.98 -4.95 -23.56
C SER A 418 4.91 -4.16 -24.47
N ASN A 419 4.37 -3.58 -25.53
CA ASN A 419 5.03 -2.53 -26.31
C ASN A 419 4.46 -1.14 -26.00
N ALA A 420 3.70 -1.01 -24.92
CA ALA A 420 3.25 0.25 -24.35
C ALA A 420 4.39 1.00 -23.66
N THR A 421 4.63 2.24 -24.08
CA THR A 421 5.55 3.16 -23.38
C THR A 421 4.84 4.05 -22.35
N SER A 422 3.55 3.81 -22.10
CA SER A 422 2.70 4.58 -21.20
C SER A 422 1.78 3.65 -20.44
N GLY A 423 1.38 4.02 -19.23
CA GLY A 423 0.41 3.26 -18.44
C GLY A 423 -1.03 3.34 -18.96
N VAL A 424 -1.27 3.99 -20.10
CA VAL A 424 -2.58 4.04 -20.74
C VAL A 424 -2.75 2.81 -21.61
N ASP A 425 -3.80 2.04 -21.40
CA ASP A 425 -4.19 0.90 -22.23
C ASP A 425 -4.61 1.32 -23.65
N ASN A 426 -4.69 0.34 -24.55
CA ASN A 426 -5.27 0.54 -25.86
C ASN A 426 -6.00 -0.73 -26.32
N LEU A 427 -7.20 -0.90 -25.79
CA LEU A 427 -8.12 -2.01 -26.03
C LEU A 427 -8.74 -1.99 -27.45
N THR A 428 -8.08 -1.36 -28.43
CA THR A 428 -8.59 -1.26 -29.82
C THR A 428 -7.48 -1.33 -30.88
N ASN A 429 -6.21 -1.28 -30.47
CA ASN A 429 -5.10 -1.15 -31.41
C ASN A 429 -4.33 -2.46 -31.53
N SER A 430 -4.56 -3.15 -32.63
CA SER A 430 -3.92 -4.43 -32.95
C SER A 430 -2.40 -4.41 -33.15
N ALA A 431 -1.78 -3.23 -33.19
CA ALA A 431 -0.33 -3.11 -33.21
C ALA A 431 0.27 -3.03 -31.80
N ARG A 432 -0.54 -2.93 -30.75
CA ARG A 432 -0.09 -2.65 -29.38
C ARG A 432 -0.66 -3.65 -28.38
N LYS A 433 0.22 -4.35 -27.69
CA LYS A 433 -0.13 -5.21 -26.56
C LYS A 433 -0.12 -4.43 -25.26
N ASN A 434 -1.09 -4.70 -24.42
CA ASN A 434 -1.17 -4.13 -23.10
C ASN A 434 -0.65 -5.13 -22.05
N VAL A 435 0.10 -4.60 -21.09
CA VAL A 435 0.31 -5.23 -19.78
C VAL A 435 0.03 -4.12 -18.80
N ILE A 436 -1.07 -4.24 -18.08
CA ILE A 436 -1.58 -3.18 -17.22
C ILE A 436 -1.75 -3.75 -15.83
N PHE A 437 -1.07 -3.10 -14.89
CA PHE A 437 -1.42 -3.25 -13.49
C PHE A 437 -2.45 -2.18 -13.13
N HIS A 438 -3.52 -2.60 -12.49
CA HIS A 438 -4.58 -1.76 -11.97
C HIS A 438 -4.35 -1.49 -10.49
N LEU A 439 -4.72 -0.29 -10.07
CA LEU A 439 -4.90 0.01 -8.65
C LEU A 439 -6.15 -0.75 -8.13
N PRO A 440 -6.30 -0.98 -6.81
CA PRO A 440 -7.50 -1.64 -6.32
C PRO A 440 -8.73 -0.76 -6.44
N THR A 441 -9.91 -1.32 -6.17
CA THR A 441 -11.14 -0.55 -5.93
C THR A 441 -11.32 -0.36 -4.43
N VAL A 442 -11.47 0.88 -3.96
CA VAL A 442 -11.60 1.20 -2.53
C VAL A 442 -12.93 1.88 -2.25
N LEU A 443 -13.69 1.35 -1.29
CA LEU A 443 -14.90 1.96 -0.77
C LEU A 443 -14.70 2.36 0.69
N GLY A 444 -14.80 3.67 0.96
CA GLY A 444 -14.81 4.21 2.31
C GLY A 444 -16.20 4.15 2.95
N SER A 445 -16.23 3.80 4.23
CA SER A 445 -17.43 3.89 5.08
C SER A 445 -17.05 4.29 6.50
N SER A 446 -18.06 4.68 7.27
CA SER A 446 -17.96 4.95 8.70
C SER A 446 -18.79 3.97 9.48
N GLN A 447 -18.32 3.58 10.66
CA GLN A 447 -19.09 2.78 11.62
C GLN A 447 -19.40 3.58 12.87
#